data_AF-A0A371QX83-F1
#
_entry.id   AF-A0A371QX83-F1
#
_cell.length_a   1.000
_cell.length_b   1.000
_cell.length_c   1.000
_cell.angle_alpha   90.00
_cell.angle_beta   90.00
_cell.angle_gamma   90.00
#
_symmetry.space_group_name_H-M   'P 1'
#
loop_
_entity.id
_entity.type
_entity.pdbx_description
1 polymer ?
#
loop_
_entity_poly.entity_id
_entity_poly.type
_entity_poly.pdbx_seq_one_letter_code
_entity_poly.pdbx_strand_id
1 'polypeptide(L)' 'MYRLIIDVGDDDLALRVFKILEREVRFPRGRLYVEGETIVAEATDASSLRSLSHTVMRTLYIV' A
#
# COMPACT_ATOMS: atom_id res chain seq x y z
N MET A 1 5.05 3.41 15.59
CA MET A 1 4.74 3.52 14.15
C MET A 1 4.62 2.11 13.62
N TYR A 2 3.53 1.79 12.90
CA TYR A 2 3.28 0.47 12.35
C TYR A 2 3.65 0.48 10.86
N ARG A 3 4.31 -0.59 10.39
CA ARG A 3 4.76 -0.74 9.00
C ARG A 3 4.28 -2.07 8.44
N LEU A 4 3.81 -2.05 7.21
CA LEU A 4 3.46 -3.21 6.41
C LEU A 4 4.30 -3.15 5.12
N ILE A 5 4.93 -4.27 4.80
CA ILE A 5 5.67 -4.45 3.55
C ILE A 5 4.96 -5.59 2.81
N ILE A 6 4.52 -5.32 1.60
CA ILE A 6 3.88 -6.30 0.74
C ILE A 6 4.82 -6.53 -0.43
N ASP A 7 5.34 -7.75 -0.51
CA ASP A 7 6.10 -8.21 -1.66
C ASP A 7 5.12 -8.57 -2.78
N VAL A 8 5.24 -7.88 -3.91
CA VAL A 8 4.41 -8.07 -5.10
C VAL A 8 5.13 -9.00 -6.11
N GLY A 9 6.45 -9.09 -6.05
CA GLY A 9 7.29 -9.90 -6.95
C GLY A 9 7.36 -9.39 -8.40
N ASP A 10 6.85 -8.19 -8.68
CA ASP A 10 6.86 -7.54 -9.99
C ASP A 10 6.83 -6.01 -9.82
N ASP A 11 7.91 -5.35 -10.27
CA ASP A 11 8.10 -3.88 -10.17
C ASP A 11 7.00 -3.10 -10.90
N ASP A 12 6.61 -3.53 -12.10
CA ASP A 12 5.62 -2.84 -12.93
C ASP A 12 4.22 -2.96 -12.31
N LEU A 13 3.91 -4.14 -11.77
CA LEU A 13 2.68 -4.38 -11.03
C LEU A 13 2.63 -3.55 -9.73
N ALA A 14 3.72 -3.53 -8.96
CA ALA A 14 3.82 -2.75 -7.73
C ALA A 14 3.60 -1.25 -8.01
N LEU A 15 4.24 -0.72 -9.05
CA LEU A 15 4.09 0.67 -9.46
C LEU A 15 2.66 0.98 -9.96
N ARG A 16 2.05 0.06 -10.71
CA ARG A 16 0.68 0.21 -11.20
C ARG A 16 -0.34 0.26 -10.07
N VAL A 17 -0.21 -0.66 -9.11
CA VAL A 17 -1.07 -0.72 -7.92
C VAL A 17 -0.91 0.54 -7.08
N PHE A 18 0.33 1.00 -6.86
CA PHE A 18 0.60 2.25 -6.15
C PHE A 18 -0.11 3.45 -6.80
N LYS A 19 -0.03 3.60 -8.12
CA LYS A 19 -0.70 4.70 -8.84
C LYS A 19 -2.23 4.67 -8.71
N ILE A 20 -2.84 3.50 -8.57
CA ILE A 20 -4.27 3.37 -8.29
C ILE A 20 -4.55 3.84 -6.86
N LEU A 21 -3.80 3.33 -5.89
CA LEU A 21 -3.95 3.65 -4.47
C LEU A 21 -3.72 5.13 -4.17
N GLU A 22 -2.73 5.76 -4.80
CA GLU A 22 -2.42 7.18 -4.64
C GLU A 22 -3.61 8.09 -5.03
N ARG A 23 -4.40 7.66 -6.03
CA ARG A 23 -5.57 8.42 -6.50
C ARG A 23 -6.80 8.18 -5.63
N GLU A 24 -6.98 6.95 -5.15
CA GLU A 24 -8.19 6.55 -4.42
C GLU A 24 -8.11 6.85 -2.93
N VAL A 25 -6.90 6.86 -2.34
CA VAL A 25 -6.75 6.90 -0.89
C VAL A 25 -5.95 8.10 -0.40
N ARG A 26 -6.63 8.99 0.34
CA ARG A 26 -5.97 10.05 1.10
C ARG A 26 -5.54 9.52 2.46
N PHE A 27 -4.23 9.42 2.68
CA PHE A 27 -3.63 8.99 3.95
C PHE A 27 -2.97 10.15 4.72
N PRO A 28 -3.73 10.93 5.50
CA PRO A 28 -3.16 12.01 6.31
C PRO A 28 -2.34 11.52 7.52
N ARG A 29 -2.52 10.26 7.95
CA ARG A 29 -1.87 9.69 9.15
C ARG A 29 -0.85 8.59 8.82
N GLY A 30 -0.36 8.58 7.58
CA GLY A 30 0.48 7.50 7.09
C GLY A 30 1.23 7.87 5.83
N ARG A 31 1.95 6.89 5.29
CA ARG A 31 2.67 6.98 4.02
C ARG A 31 2.45 5.70 3.24
N LEU A 32 2.34 5.84 1.92
CA LEU A 32 2.32 4.75 0.97
C LEU A 32 3.37 5.07 -0.08
N TYR A 33 4.23 4.12 -0.40
CA TYR A 33 5.27 4.27 -1.41
C TYR A 33 5.73 2.90 -1.92
N VAL A 34 6.55 2.89 -2.97
CA VAL A 34 7.09 1.68 -3.61
C VAL A 34 8.60 1.64 -3.42
N GLU A 35 9.13 0.47 -3.09
CA GLU A 35 10.57 0.15 -3.03
C GLU A 35 10.81 -1.10 -3.88
N GLY A 36 11.16 -0.92 -5.15
CA GLY A 36 11.27 -2.02 -6.11
C GLY A 36 9.96 -2.82 -6.20
N GLU A 37 10.05 -4.13 -6.00
CA GLU A 37 8.92 -5.06 -6.14
C GLU A 37 7.97 -5.02 -4.94
N THR A 38 8.19 -4.08 -4.01
CA THR A 38 7.45 -4.01 -2.75
C THR A 38 6.63 -2.73 -2.61
N ILE A 39 5.42 -2.89 -2.06
CA ILE A 39 4.58 -1.78 -1.61
C ILE A 39 4.76 -1.63 -0.10
N VAL A 40 5.14 -0.43 0.33
CA VAL A 40 5.34 -0.11 1.74
C VAL A 40 4.23 0.83 2.23
N ALA A 41 3.58 0.43 3.31
CA ALA A 41 2.54 1.20 3.98
C ALA A 41 2.93 1.46 5.45
N GLU A 42 2.91 2.72 5.85
CA GLU A 42 3.19 3.16 7.22
C GLU A 42 1.98 3.87 7.82
N ALA A 43 1.71 3.63 9.10
CA ALA A 43 0.63 4.29 9.83
C ALA A 43 0.97 4.55 11.29
N THR A 44 0.34 5.56 11.88
CA THR A 44 0.52 5.92 13.29
C THR A 44 -0.06 4.89 14.25
N ASP A 45 -1.11 4.17 13.85
CA ASP A 45 -1.84 3.21 14.67
C ASP A 45 -2.20 1.93 13.89
N ALA A 46 -2.46 0.85 14.63
CA ALA A 46 -2.74 -0.46 14.06
C ALA A 46 -4.06 -0.51 13.26
N SER A 47 -5.05 0.30 13.63
CA SER A 47 -6.35 0.33 12.93
C SER A 47 -6.18 0.95 11.54
N SER A 48 -5.45 2.06 11.45
CA SER A 48 -5.08 2.71 10.20
C SER A 48 -4.26 1.77 9.31
N LEU A 49 -3.27 1.04 9.87
CA LEU A 49 -2.50 0.06 9.11
C LEU A 49 -3.36 -1.10 8.59
N ARG A 50 -4.31 -1.60 9.39
CA ARG A 50 -5.24 -2.64 8.97
C ARG A 50 -6.12 -2.18 7.80
N SER A 51 -6.62 -0.95 7.84
CA SER A 51 -7.42 -0.39 6.74
C SER A 51 -6.57 -0.24 5.47
N LEU A 52 -5.32 0.17 5.60
CA LEU A 52 -4.32 0.20 4.51
C LEU A 52 -4.15 -1.18 3.90
N SER A 53 -3.81 -2.17 4.74
CA SER A 53 -3.60 -3.56 4.33
C SER A 53 -4.78 -4.09 3.52
N HIS A 54 -6.01 -3.93 4.02
CA HIS A 54 -7.20 -4.38 3.32
C HIS A 54 -7.38 -3.69 1.96
N THR A 55 -7.07 -2.40 1.89
CA THR A 55 -7.20 -1.63 0.64
C THR A 55 -6.17 -2.08 -0.38
N VAL A 56 -4.90 -2.20 0.02
CA VAL A 56 -3.82 -2.66 -0.87
C VAL A 56 -4.09 -4.07 -1.38
N MET A 57 -4.46 -5.00 -0.50
CA MET A 57 -4.76 -6.39 -0.88
C MET A 57 -5.97 -6.47 -1.83
N ARG A 58 -7.00 -5.65 -1.60
CA ARG A 58 -8.16 -5.58 -2.50
C ARG A 58 -7.76 -5.06 -3.88
N THR A 59 -6.92 -4.02 -3.95
CA THR A 59 -6.43 -3.50 -5.24
C THR A 59 -5.59 -4.55 -5.96
N LEU A 60 -4.68 -5.23 -5.26
CA LEU A 60 -3.88 -6.34 -5.82
C LEU A 60 -4.74 -7.48 -6.35
N TYR A 61 -5.85 -7.81 -5.70
CA TYR A 61 -6.74 -8.88 -6.16
C TYR A 61 -7.51 -8.52 -7.45
N ILE A 62 -7.76 -7.24 -7.70
CA ILE A 62 -8.56 -6.77 -8.84
C ILE A 62 -7.70 -6.58 -10.10
N VAL A 63 -6.43 -6.20 -9.92
CA VAL A 63 -5.48 -5.92 -11.00
C VAL A 63 -4.87 -7.21 -11.52
#